data_AF-A0AAV4JZI9-F1
#
_entry.id   AF-A0AAV4JZI9-F1
#
_cell.length_a   1.000
_cell.length_b   1.000
_cell.length_c   1.000
_cell.angle_alpha   90.00
_cell.angle_beta   90.00
_cell.angle_gamma   90.00
#
_symmetry.space_group_name_H-M   'P 1'
#
loop_
_entity.id
_entity.type
_entity.pdbx_description
1 polymer ?
#
loop_
_entity_poly.entity_id
_entity_poly.type
_entity_poly.pdbx_seq_one_letter_code
_entity_poly.pdbx_strand_id
1 'polypeptide(L)'
;MAALLAGLGTAGAAGLLGTSQSVSTSAFCQQYKCTLLGNGGREWLYDLKVPGSQLLLVQRESSEPGSRVTEVSLLSDNDEVNAELDRKTFGDVQKMALGFVSNTGRLESCYALDGATYRVMADAPNERTRRIYCDWDEAYTRFVIEADRNFLARTAPASVPTTGPTKLNNWYFSGCYVAGSASEDLPTGKPARCLLVVTTKGAASQVVRAEFQYEIEYVQNGQYVKKILPEKEYWWPGRVQKALDPRVTQQGRTVKADLSLAIRNVPGRRVISLNTIAKLTFANGAVKTAYEPLTVR
;
A
#
# COMPACT_ATOMS: atom_id res chain seq x y z
N MET A 1 -18.78 -31.73 16.02
CA MET A 1 -18.06 -31.40 14.77
C MET A 1 -18.30 -29.94 14.46
N ALA A 2 -17.37 -29.07 14.83
CA ALA A 2 -17.46 -27.62 14.58
C ALA A 2 -16.60 -27.30 13.34
N ALA A 3 -17.26 -26.88 12.27
CA ALA A 3 -16.59 -26.40 11.06
C ALA A 3 -16.03 -24.99 11.31
N LEU A 4 -14.70 -24.86 11.32
CA LEU A 4 -14.03 -23.57 11.26
C LEU A 4 -14.19 -22.98 9.85
N LEU A 5 -15.07 -21.99 9.72
CA LEU A 5 -15.14 -21.13 8.53
C LEU A 5 -13.94 -20.19 8.53
N ALA A 6 -12.89 -20.57 7.81
CA ALA A 6 -11.78 -19.69 7.49
C ALA A 6 -12.29 -18.49 6.67
N GLY A 7 -12.14 -17.28 7.21
CA GLY A 7 -12.49 -16.05 6.53
C GLY A 7 -11.66 -15.88 5.26
N LEU A 8 -12.30 -16.08 4.11
CA LEU A 8 -11.75 -15.85 2.78
C LEU A 8 -11.48 -14.34 2.59
N GLY A 9 -10.25 -13.91 2.88
CA GLY A 9 -9.75 -12.61 2.47
C GLY A 9 -9.54 -12.60 0.97
N THR A 10 -10.36 -11.86 0.23
CA THR A 10 -10.11 -11.58 -1.18
C THR A 10 -8.84 -10.74 -1.29
N ALA A 11 -7.90 -11.15 -2.13
CA ALA A 11 -6.73 -10.37 -2.50
C ALA A 11 -7.17 -9.13 -3.29
N GLY A 12 -7.67 -8.10 -2.59
CA GLY A 12 -8.18 -6.87 -3.19
C GLY A 12 -7.08 -5.81 -3.29
N ALA A 13 -6.88 -5.26 -4.50
CA ALA A 13 -6.16 -4.03 -4.89
C ALA A 13 -4.74 -3.74 -4.34
N ALA A 14 -4.28 -4.39 -3.27
CA ALA A 14 -3.06 -4.07 -2.52
C ALA A 14 -1.91 -5.05 -2.77
N GLY A 15 -2.13 -6.11 -3.56
CA GLY A 15 -1.14 -7.16 -3.85
C GLY A 15 -0.90 -8.14 -2.70
N LEU A 16 -0.50 -9.37 -3.03
CA LEU A 16 -0.17 -10.43 -2.08
C LEU A 16 1.24 -10.31 -1.47
N LEU A 17 2.16 -9.61 -2.14
CA LEU A 17 3.57 -9.57 -1.75
C LEU A 17 3.76 -8.93 -0.36
N GLY A 18 4.51 -9.61 0.50
CA GLY A 18 4.73 -9.24 1.90
C GLY A 18 3.51 -9.43 2.81
N THR A 19 2.46 -10.12 2.36
CA THR A 19 1.27 -10.45 3.16
C THR A 19 1.19 -11.94 3.48
N SER A 20 0.42 -12.32 4.49
CA SER A 20 0.11 -13.71 4.84
C SER A 20 -1.15 -14.25 4.12
N GLN A 21 -1.65 -13.55 3.11
CA GLN A 21 -2.87 -13.95 2.41
C GLN A 21 -2.68 -15.25 1.62
N SER A 22 -3.78 -15.97 1.42
CA SER A 22 -3.76 -17.20 0.63
C SER A 22 -3.73 -16.90 -0.87
N VAL A 23 -2.81 -17.56 -1.57
CA VAL A 23 -2.69 -17.49 -3.03
C VAL A 23 -3.85 -18.22 -3.70
N SER A 24 -4.28 -19.34 -3.13
CA SER A 24 -5.36 -20.18 -3.69
C SER A 24 -6.71 -19.48 -3.76
N THR A 25 -6.92 -18.44 -2.93
CA THR A 25 -8.15 -17.65 -2.89
C THR A 25 -8.05 -16.34 -3.68
N SER A 26 -6.94 -16.11 -4.38
CA SER A 26 -6.73 -14.92 -5.19
C SER A 26 -7.59 -14.92 -6.46
N ALA A 27 -7.90 -13.73 -6.98
CA ALA A 27 -8.61 -13.60 -8.26
C ALA A 27 -7.84 -14.27 -9.41
N PHE A 28 -6.50 -14.24 -9.36
CA PHE A 28 -5.64 -14.96 -10.29
C PHE A 28 -5.91 -16.46 -10.25
N CYS A 29 -5.92 -17.08 -9.08
CA CYS A 29 -6.18 -18.52 -8.98
C CYS A 29 -7.61 -18.92 -9.26
N GLN A 30 -8.58 -18.02 -9.10
CA GLN A 30 -9.94 -18.24 -9.58
C GLN A 30 -10.01 -18.23 -11.12
N GLN A 31 -9.28 -17.32 -11.76
CA GLN A 31 -9.21 -17.20 -13.22
C GLN A 31 -8.44 -18.38 -13.85
N TYR A 32 -7.26 -18.70 -13.31
CA TYR A 32 -6.34 -19.70 -13.85
C TYR A 32 -6.51 -21.09 -13.24
N LYS A 33 -7.50 -21.27 -12.34
CA LYS A 33 -7.81 -22.54 -11.65
C LYS A 33 -6.55 -23.21 -11.07
N CYS A 34 -5.81 -22.46 -10.26
CA CYS A 34 -4.56 -22.95 -9.68
C CYS A 34 -4.78 -24.25 -8.90
N THR A 35 -3.93 -25.25 -9.15
CA THR A 35 -3.92 -26.51 -8.40
C THR A 35 -2.58 -26.64 -7.69
N LEU A 36 -2.57 -26.76 -6.35
CA LEU A 36 -1.33 -26.96 -5.61
C LEU A 36 -0.75 -28.34 -5.95
N LEU A 37 0.43 -28.36 -6.54
CA LEU A 37 1.16 -29.60 -6.86
C LEU A 37 1.93 -30.11 -5.65
N GLY A 38 2.50 -29.18 -4.87
CA GLY A 38 3.23 -29.51 -3.66
C GLY A 38 3.85 -28.29 -3.01
N ASN A 39 4.32 -28.47 -1.77
CA ASN A 39 5.09 -27.49 -1.05
C ASN A 39 6.35 -28.14 -0.46
N GLY A 40 7.50 -27.52 -0.69
CA GLY A 40 8.81 -27.97 -0.23
C GLY A 40 9.48 -26.85 0.56
N GLY A 41 9.60 -27.02 1.87
CA GLY A 41 10.13 -25.96 2.74
C GLY A 41 9.34 -24.67 2.58
N ARG A 42 9.97 -23.62 2.03
CA ARG A 42 9.40 -22.28 1.85
C ARG A 42 8.67 -22.09 0.51
N GLU A 43 8.72 -23.08 -0.37
CA GLU A 43 8.27 -22.99 -1.75
C GLU A 43 6.97 -23.75 -1.97
N TRP A 44 6.06 -23.12 -2.71
CA TRP A 44 4.71 -23.60 -2.97
C TRP A 44 4.47 -23.52 -4.47
N LEU A 45 4.30 -24.68 -5.11
CA LEU A 45 4.20 -24.79 -6.56
C LEU A 45 2.76 -25.10 -6.98
N TYR A 46 2.23 -24.29 -7.89
CA TYR A 46 0.88 -24.42 -8.39
C TYR A 46 0.89 -24.63 -9.91
N ASP A 47 0.12 -25.61 -10.36
CA ASP A 47 -0.25 -25.78 -11.75
C ASP A 47 -1.30 -24.74 -12.17
N LEU A 48 -1.20 -24.24 -13.40
CA LEU A 48 -2.12 -23.26 -13.97
C LEU A 48 -2.89 -23.89 -15.12
N LYS A 49 -4.22 -23.76 -15.12
CA LYS A 49 -5.04 -24.24 -16.23
C LYS A 49 -4.99 -23.27 -17.41
N VAL A 50 -3.88 -23.30 -18.14
CA VAL A 50 -3.62 -22.56 -19.37
C VAL A 50 -3.18 -23.51 -20.49
N PRO A 51 -3.24 -23.11 -21.77
CA PRO A 51 -2.85 -23.97 -22.89
C PRO A 51 -1.35 -24.30 -23.00
N GLY A 52 -0.49 -23.80 -22.11
CA GLY A 52 0.96 -24.06 -22.12
C GLY A 52 1.46 -24.54 -20.76
N SER A 53 2.74 -24.90 -20.69
CA SER A 53 3.36 -25.44 -19.47
C SER A 53 3.88 -24.35 -18.53
N GLN A 54 2.93 -23.56 -17.99
CA GLN A 54 3.22 -22.52 -17.00
C GLN A 54 2.92 -22.98 -15.57
N LEU A 55 3.86 -22.74 -14.66
CA LEU A 55 3.66 -22.96 -13.23
C LEU A 55 3.74 -21.65 -12.46
N LEU A 56 3.02 -21.56 -11.36
CA LEU A 56 3.17 -20.47 -10.39
C LEU A 56 3.95 -20.99 -9.18
N LEU A 57 5.12 -20.40 -8.94
CA LEU A 57 5.91 -20.64 -7.75
C LEU A 57 5.72 -19.48 -6.76
N VAL A 58 5.44 -19.81 -5.51
CA VAL A 58 5.32 -18.83 -4.43
C VAL A 58 6.29 -19.19 -3.31
N GLN A 59 7.17 -18.26 -2.97
CA GLN A 59 8.05 -18.41 -1.82
C GLN A 59 7.51 -17.61 -0.64
N ARG A 60 7.61 -18.20 0.55
CA ARG A 60 7.19 -17.57 1.80
C ARG A 60 8.34 -17.39 2.79
N GLU A 61 8.14 -16.64 3.86
CA GLU A 61 9.15 -16.44 4.93
C GLU A 61 9.51 -17.75 5.66
N SER A 62 8.55 -18.65 5.83
CA SER A 62 8.77 -19.98 6.42
C SER A 62 7.94 -21.05 5.69
N SER A 63 8.02 -22.30 6.14
CA SER A 63 7.18 -23.38 5.62
C SER A 63 5.71 -23.27 6.05
N GLU A 64 5.39 -22.36 6.97
CA GLU A 64 4.04 -22.21 7.47
C GLU A 64 3.13 -21.53 6.42
N PRO A 65 1.92 -22.04 6.18
CA PRO A 65 0.97 -21.46 5.22
C PRO A 65 0.63 -19.99 5.51
N GLY A 66 0.68 -19.60 6.78
CA GLY A 66 0.40 -18.23 7.25
C GLY A 66 1.61 -17.30 7.24
N SER A 67 2.79 -17.75 6.82
CA SER A 67 3.97 -16.89 6.69
C SER A 67 3.86 -15.97 5.48
N ARG A 68 4.54 -14.82 5.50
CA ARG A 68 4.37 -13.81 4.45
C ARG A 68 4.93 -14.31 3.13
N VAL A 69 4.30 -13.93 2.03
CA VAL A 69 4.81 -14.15 0.68
C VAL A 69 6.02 -13.24 0.44
N THR A 70 7.18 -13.83 0.15
CA THR A 70 8.43 -13.12 -0.12
C THR A 70 8.76 -13.06 -1.62
N GLU A 71 8.25 -14.00 -2.40
CA GLU A 71 8.45 -14.06 -3.84
C GLU A 71 7.23 -14.66 -4.52
N VAL A 72 6.89 -14.14 -5.70
CA VAL A 72 5.94 -14.77 -6.62
C VAL A 72 6.60 -14.84 -7.99
N SER A 73 6.57 -16.03 -8.58
CA SER A 73 7.29 -16.34 -9.82
C SER A 73 6.40 -17.10 -10.79
N LEU A 74 6.41 -16.69 -12.07
CA LEU A 74 5.85 -17.47 -13.17
C LEU A 74 6.99 -18.27 -13.80
N LEU A 75 6.85 -19.59 -13.86
CA LEU A 75 7.75 -20.49 -14.56
C LEU A 75 7.13 -20.75 -15.93
N SER A 76 7.90 -20.52 -17.00
CA SER A 76 7.54 -20.90 -18.37
C SER A 76 8.51 -21.98 -18.83
N ASP A 77 7.98 -23.13 -19.23
CA ASP A 77 8.77 -24.24 -19.75
C ASP A 77 9.54 -23.81 -21.00
N ASN A 78 10.85 -24.04 -20.99
CA ASN A 78 11.72 -23.65 -22.11
C ASN A 78 11.40 -24.42 -23.40
N ASP A 79 10.82 -25.62 -23.32
CA ASP A 79 10.45 -26.42 -24.48
C ASP A 79 9.10 -25.96 -25.10
N GLU A 80 8.30 -25.17 -24.38
CA GLU A 80 6.97 -24.73 -24.78
C GLU A 80 6.77 -23.20 -24.68
N VAL A 81 7.83 -22.43 -24.95
CA VAL A 81 7.78 -20.96 -24.84
C VAL A 81 6.68 -20.35 -25.71
N ASN A 82 5.80 -19.58 -25.07
CA ASN A 82 4.78 -18.78 -25.73
C ASN A 82 4.80 -17.34 -25.18
N ALA A 83 5.57 -16.47 -25.83
CA ALA A 83 5.81 -15.10 -25.36
C ALA A 83 4.54 -14.26 -25.18
N GLU A 84 3.49 -14.50 -25.97
CA GLU A 84 2.22 -13.78 -25.82
C GLU A 84 1.46 -14.26 -24.58
N LEU A 85 1.34 -15.58 -24.42
CA LEU A 85 0.72 -16.19 -23.25
C LEU A 85 1.47 -15.81 -21.97
N ASP A 86 2.80 -15.90 -21.98
CA ASP A 86 3.68 -15.53 -20.87
C ASP A 86 3.52 -14.06 -20.49
N ARG A 87 3.52 -13.15 -21.47
CA ARG A 87 3.31 -11.72 -21.21
C ARG A 87 1.97 -11.46 -20.55
N LYS A 88 0.91 -12.12 -21.03
CA LYS A 88 -0.43 -11.98 -20.47
C LYS A 88 -0.49 -12.56 -19.05
N THR A 89 -0.05 -13.80 -18.85
CA THR A 89 -0.11 -14.48 -17.55
C THR A 89 0.77 -13.73 -16.54
N PHE A 90 1.97 -13.31 -16.92
CA PHE A 90 2.86 -12.57 -16.03
C PHE A 90 2.31 -11.19 -15.68
N GLY A 91 1.63 -10.51 -16.60
CA GLY A 91 0.87 -9.30 -16.28
C GLY A 91 -0.19 -9.53 -15.19
N ASP A 92 -0.89 -10.67 -15.24
CA ASP A 92 -1.87 -11.03 -14.20
C ASP A 92 -1.21 -11.48 -12.89
N VAL A 93 -0.04 -12.13 -12.94
CA VAL A 93 0.80 -12.40 -11.76
C VAL A 93 1.26 -11.10 -11.09
N GLN A 94 1.68 -10.09 -11.86
CA GLN A 94 2.01 -8.77 -11.33
C GLN A 94 0.82 -8.13 -10.63
N LYS A 95 -0.38 -8.16 -11.23
CA LYS A 95 -1.60 -7.64 -10.56
C LYS A 95 -1.89 -8.38 -9.26
N MET A 96 -1.70 -9.70 -9.23
CA MET A 96 -1.89 -10.49 -8.01
C MET A 96 -0.86 -10.14 -6.94
N ALA A 97 0.43 -10.07 -7.29
CA ALA A 97 1.52 -9.84 -6.36
C ALA A 97 1.57 -8.38 -5.86
N LEU A 98 1.36 -7.41 -6.76
CA LEU A 98 1.58 -5.98 -6.52
C LEU A 98 0.29 -5.16 -6.41
N GLY A 99 -0.83 -5.67 -6.94
CA GLY A 99 -2.07 -4.90 -7.11
C GLY A 99 -2.15 -4.12 -8.43
N PHE A 100 -1.06 -4.06 -9.21
CA PHE A 100 -0.96 -3.38 -10.50
C PHE A 100 0.09 -4.06 -11.42
N VAL A 101 0.14 -3.67 -12.69
CA VAL A 101 1.19 -4.11 -13.63
C VAL A 101 2.28 -3.05 -13.67
N SER A 102 3.50 -3.42 -13.29
CA SER A 102 4.64 -2.48 -13.30
C SER A 102 5.47 -2.58 -14.58
N ASN A 103 5.60 -3.78 -15.14
CA ASN A 103 6.36 -4.02 -16.36
C ASN A 103 5.43 -4.55 -17.45
N THR A 104 5.32 -3.78 -18.54
CA THR A 104 4.61 -4.15 -19.77
C THR A 104 5.58 -4.46 -20.92
N GLY A 105 6.89 -4.50 -20.64
CA GLY A 105 7.94 -4.75 -21.60
C GLY A 105 7.90 -6.15 -22.21
N ARG A 106 8.75 -6.34 -23.23
CA ARG A 106 8.92 -7.62 -23.93
C ARG A 106 9.65 -8.63 -23.03
N LEU A 107 9.06 -9.80 -22.82
CA LEU A 107 9.64 -10.92 -22.07
C LEU A 107 10.62 -11.73 -22.91
N GLU A 108 10.62 -11.52 -24.23
CA GLU A 108 11.43 -12.24 -25.22
C GLU A 108 12.92 -12.25 -24.87
N SER A 109 13.39 -11.19 -24.22
CA SER A 109 14.78 -11.05 -23.80
C SER A 109 15.17 -11.90 -22.58
N CYS A 110 14.23 -12.67 -22.03
CA CYS A 110 14.43 -13.60 -20.91
C CYS A 110 14.58 -15.07 -21.34
N TYR A 111 14.06 -15.49 -22.51
CA TYR A 111 14.09 -16.90 -22.95
C TYR A 111 15.43 -17.34 -23.52
N ALA A 112 16.26 -16.38 -23.92
CA ALA A 112 17.60 -16.60 -24.42
C ALA A 112 18.49 -15.54 -23.78
N LEU A 113 18.79 -15.72 -22.50
CA LEU A 113 19.75 -14.84 -21.85
C LEU A 113 21.10 -15.04 -22.54
N ASP A 114 21.61 -14.00 -23.20
CA ASP A 114 22.83 -13.99 -24.03
C ASP A 114 24.12 -14.34 -23.24
N GLY A 115 24.21 -15.55 -22.70
CA GLY A 115 25.22 -15.95 -21.71
C GLY A 115 24.99 -15.41 -20.29
N ALA A 116 23.92 -14.65 -20.04
CA ALA A 116 23.54 -14.22 -18.71
C ALA A 116 22.66 -15.29 -18.02
N THR A 117 22.64 -15.33 -16.69
CA THR A 117 21.72 -16.20 -15.92
C THR A 117 20.56 -15.43 -15.30
N TYR A 118 20.60 -14.10 -15.39
CA TYR A 118 19.67 -13.20 -14.71
C TYR A 118 19.55 -11.84 -15.43
N ARG A 119 18.36 -11.26 -15.45
CA ARG A 119 18.09 -9.92 -16.03
C ARG A 119 17.03 -9.16 -15.22
N VAL A 120 17.37 -7.97 -14.74
CA VAL A 120 16.40 -7.06 -14.09
C VAL A 120 15.48 -6.46 -15.15
N MET A 121 14.17 -6.54 -14.91
CA MET A 121 13.16 -5.90 -15.76
C MET A 121 12.63 -4.60 -15.15
N ALA A 122 12.52 -4.52 -13.82
CA ALA A 122 12.18 -3.29 -13.10
C ALA A 122 12.81 -3.30 -11.71
N ASP A 123 13.34 -2.15 -11.28
CA ASP A 123 13.90 -1.99 -9.93
C ASP A 123 12.93 -1.19 -9.06
N ALA A 124 12.72 -1.65 -7.82
CA ALA A 124 11.90 -1.01 -6.80
C ALA A 124 10.54 -0.40 -7.28
N PRO A 125 9.65 -1.18 -7.93
CA PRO A 125 8.43 -0.62 -8.51
C PRO A 125 7.43 -0.07 -7.49
N ASN A 126 7.56 -0.46 -6.22
CA ASN A 126 6.88 0.14 -5.07
C ASN A 126 7.64 -0.18 -3.78
N GLU A 127 7.19 0.38 -2.65
CA GLU A 127 7.81 0.20 -1.33
C GLU A 127 7.88 -1.26 -0.82
N ARG A 128 7.11 -2.19 -1.42
CA ARG A 128 7.05 -3.60 -1.00
C ARG A 128 7.91 -4.52 -1.87
N THR A 129 8.40 -4.03 -2.99
CA THR A 129 8.99 -4.86 -4.03
C THR A 129 10.41 -4.41 -4.24
N ARG A 130 11.38 -5.31 -4.07
CA ARG A 130 12.79 -5.01 -4.32
C ARG A 130 13.02 -4.80 -5.81
N ARG A 131 12.51 -5.73 -6.63
CA ARG A 131 12.72 -5.78 -8.08
C ARG A 131 11.82 -6.82 -8.74
N ILE A 132 11.66 -6.67 -10.05
CA ILE A 132 11.09 -7.64 -10.98
C ILE A 132 12.21 -8.05 -11.91
N TYR A 133 12.46 -9.34 -12.05
CA TYR A 133 13.55 -9.88 -12.86
C TYR A 133 13.15 -11.17 -13.54
N CYS A 134 13.96 -11.63 -14.48
CA CYS A 134 13.91 -12.99 -14.96
C CYS A 134 15.24 -13.67 -14.75
N ASP A 135 15.19 -14.95 -14.43
CA ASP A 135 16.34 -15.85 -14.50
C ASP A 135 15.98 -17.05 -15.37
N TRP A 136 17.00 -17.78 -15.76
CA TRP A 136 16.88 -18.90 -16.67
C TRP A 136 17.65 -20.09 -16.08
N ASP A 137 17.01 -21.24 -16.07
CA ASP A 137 17.65 -22.54 -15.89
C ASP A 137 17.32 -23.46 -17.08
N GLU A 138 17.82 -24.69 -17.06
CA GLU A 138 17.65 -25.63 -18.18
C GLU A 138 16.17 -25.99 -18.44
N ALA A 139 15.33 -26.03 -17.41
CA ALA A 139 13.93 -26.44 -17.52
C ALA A 139 12.98 -25.25 -17.71
N TYR A 140 13.24 -24.13 -17.05
CA TYR A 140 12.32 -23.00 -17.00
C TYR A 140 13.00 -21.65 -17.19
N THR A 141 12.28 -20.76 -17.86
CA THR A 141 12.47 -19.31 -17.70
C THR A 141 11.57 -18.84 -16.57
N ARG A 142 12.15 -18.25 -15.50
CA ARG A 142 11.38 -17.75 -14.36
C ARG A 142 11.24 -16.24 -14.45
N PHE A 143 10.02 -15.74 -14.29
CA PHE A 143 9.71 -14.33 -14.14
C PHE A 143 9.34 -14.04 -12.69
N VAL A 144 10.20 -13.30 -11.99
CA VAL A 144 10.21 -13.21 -10.53
C VAL A 144 9.82 -11.81 -10.06
N ILE A 145 8.99 -11.76 -9.02
CA ILE A 145 8.63 -10.54 -8.28
C ILE A 145 9.10 -10.72 -6.82
N GLU A 146 10.18 -10.03 -6.45
CA GLU A 146 10.83 -10.18 -5.14
C GLU A 146 10.38 -9.08 -4.16
N ALA A 147 10.00 -9.47 -2.93
CA ALA A 147 9.67 -8.52 -1.87
C ALA A 147 10.90 -7.77 -1.34
N ASP A 148 10.71 -6.52 -0.94
CA ASP A 148 11.76 -5.73 -0.31
C ASP A 148 12.04 -6.23 1.11
N ARG A 149 13.33 -6.47 1.42
CA ARG A 149 13.74 -6.98 2.73
C ARG A 149 13.46 -6.00 3.87
N ASN A 150 13.56 -4.69 3.64
CA ASN A 150 13.23 -3.70 4.65
C ASN A 150 11.71 -3.67 4.90
N PHE A 151 10.92 -3.89 3.86
CA PHE A 151 9.46 -4.07 4.02
C PHE A 151 9.13 -5.31 4.84
N LEU A 152 9.77 -6.45 4.56
CA LEU A 152 9.59 -7.70 5.32
C LEU A 152 10.06 -7.56 6.78
N ALA A 153 11.15 -6.83 7.02
CA ALA A 153 11.69 -6.56 8.36
C ALA A 153 10.78 -5.66 9.21
N ARG A 154 9.83 -4.93 8.60
CA ARG A 154 8.77 -4.26 9.36
C ARG A 154 7.89 -5.35 10.00
N THR A 155 7.65 -5.26 11.30
CA THR A 155 6.61 -6.06 11.97
C THR A 155 5.31 -5.86 11.20
N ALA A 156 4.75 -6.94 10.62
CA ALA A 156 3.51 -6.85 9.86
C ALA A 156 2.50 -6.13 10.75
N PRO A 157 1.85 -5.06 10.27
CA PRO A 157 0.76 -4.46 11.02
C PRO A 157 -0.21 -5.60 11.36
N ALA A 158 -0.51 -5.77 12.64
CA ALA A 158 -1.44 -6.80 13.10
C ALA A 158 -2.68 -6.78 12.21
N SER A 159 -3.15 -7.96 11.78
CA SER A 159 -4.32 -8.10 10.90
C SER A 159 -5.43 -7.20 11.43
N VAL A 160 -5.76 -6.17 10.66
CA VAL A 160 -6.71 -5.16 11.08
C VAL A 160 -8.07 -5.85 11.18
N PRO A 161 -8.69 -5.97 12.38
CA PRO A 161 -9.96 -6.66 12.51
C PRO A 161 -10.97 -6.02 11.56
N THR A 162 -11.57 -6.80 10.66
CA THR A 162 -12.52 -6.31 9.65
C THR A 162 -13.97 -6.35 10.13
N THR A 163 -14.19 -6.97 11.29
CA THR A 163 -15.48 -7.12 11.98
C THR A 163 -15.55 -6.18 13.19
N GLY A 164 -16.76 -5.76 13.55
CA GLY A 164 -17.01 -4.81 14.65
C GLY A 164 -17.14 -3.34 14.20
N PRO A 165 -17.30 -2.38 15.12
CA PRO A 165 -17.57 -0.99 14.77
C PRO A 165 -16.36 -0.34 14.09
N THR A 166 -16.61 0.59 13.16
CA THR A 166 -15.55 1.38 12.51
C THR A 166 -14.74 2.13 13.56
N LYS A 167 -13.42 1.95 13.54
CA LYS A 167 -12.45 2.59 14.43
C LYS A 167 -11.29 3.13 13.60
N LEU A 168 -10.59 4.13 14.11
CA LEU A 168 -9.28 4.50 13.54
C LEU A 168 -8.24 3.47 13.96
N ASN A 169 -7.25 3.25 13.10
CA ASN A 169 -6.17 2.30 13.32
C ASN A 169 -4.83 3.01 13.49
N ASN A 170 -4.47 3.85 12.52
CA ASN A 170 -3.26 4.65 12.53
C ASN A 170 -3.52 5.98 11.80
N TRP A 171 -2.83 7.04 12.18
CA TRP A 171 -2.86 8.32 11.49
C TRP A 171 -1.49 8.99 11.58
N TYR A 172 -1.08 9.66 10.50
CA TYR A 172 0.20 10.35 10.42
C TYR A 172 0.22 11.33 9.23
N PHE A 173 1.07 12.36 9.30
CA PHE A 173 1.41 13.13 8.10
C PHE A 173 2.44 12.39 7.26
N SER A 174 2.12 12.17 5.99
CA SER A 174 3.06 11.58 5.02
C SER A 174 4.03 12.61 4.41
N GLY A 175 3.80 13.89 4.66
CA GLY A 175 4.63 15.01 4.20
C GLY A 175 3.81 16.22 3.76
N CYS A 176 4.53 17.29 3.47
CA CYS A 176 4.06 18.59 3.00
C CYS A 176 4.73 18.94 1.67
N TYR A 177 3.92 19.35 0.70
CA TYR A 177 4.37 19.80 -0.60
C TYR A 177 4.37 21.33 -0.67
N VAL A 178 5.53 21.91 -0.97
CA VAL A 178 5.73 23.36 -1.10
C VAL A 178 6.40 23.65 -2.43
N ALA A 179 5.69 24.38 -3.30
CA ALA A 179 6.20 24.83 -4.60
C ALA A 179 6.90 23.71 -5.43
N GLY A 180 6.40 22.47 -5.36
CA GLY A 180 6.93 21.31 -6.09
C GLY A 180 7.96 20.46 -5.35
N SER A 181 8.38 20.88 -4.14
CA SER A 181 9.28 20.11 -3.27
C SER A 181 8.51 19.44 -2.12
N ALA A 182 8.87 18.21 -1.77
CA ALA A 182 8.33 17.50 -0.61
C ALA A 182 9.21 17.75 0.63
N SER A 183 8.58 17.91 1.78
CA SER A 183 9.19 18.08 3.10
C SER A 183 8.43 17.23 4.10
N GLU A 184 9.12 16.64 5.08
CA GLU A 184 8.46 15.93 6.19
C GLU A 184 7.81 16.92 7.18
N ASP A 185 8.38 18.13 7.28
CA ASP A 185 7.93 19.21 8.15
C ASP A 185 7.10 20.26 7.40
N LEU A 186 6.27 21.01 8.15
CA LEU A 186 5.60 22.21 7.65
C LEU A 186 6.58 23.40 7.64
N PRO A 187 6.96 23.95 6.49
CA PRO A 187 7.88 25.07 6.46
C PRO A 187 7.24 26.37 6.98
N THR A 188 8.02 27.12 7.73
CA THR A 188 7.64 28.41 8.29
C THR A 188 7.54 29.46 7.20
N GLY A 189 6.47 30.27 7.23
CA GLY A 189 6.30 31.41 6.33
C GLY A 189 5.87 31.06 4.91
N LYS A 190 5.68 29.78 4.58
CA LYS A 190 5.24 29.32 3.25
C LYS A 190 3.96 28.50 3.36
N PRO A 191 2.98 28.71 2.45
CA PRO A 191 1.85 27.81 2.36
C PRO A 191 2.31 26.44 1.81
N ALA A 192 1.74 25.38 2.37
CA ALA A 192 2.05 23.99 2.03
C ALA A 192 0.77 23.17 1.91
N ARG A 193 0.81 22.15 1.05
CA ARG A 193 -0.22 21.10 1.01
C ARG A 193 0.28 19.87 1.76
N CYS A 194 -0.30 19.62 2.93
CA CYS A 194 0.14 18.55 3.83
C CYS A 194 -0.86 17.40 3.81
N LEU A 195 -0.34 16.19 3.62
CA LEU A 195 -1.16 15.00 3.43
C LEU A 195 -1.26 14.20 4.73
N LEU A 196 -2.39 14.36 5.42
CA LEU A 196 -2.76 13.53 6.57
C LEU A 196 -3.35 12.21 6.08
N VAL A 197 -2.72 11.11 6.49
CA VAL A 197 -3.18 9.75 6.20
C VAL A 197 -3.84 9.19 7.45
N VAL A 198 -5.07 8.68 7.32
CA VAL A 198 -5.81 8.02 8.40
C VAL A 198 -6.26 6.66 7.91
N THR A 199 -5.89 5.60 8.62
CA THR A 199 -6.33 4.23 8.32
C THR A 199 -7.38 3.77 9.31
N THR A 200 -8.30 2.90 8.87
CA THR A 200 -9.43 2.43 9.67
C THR A 200 -9.46 0.92 9.87
N LYS A 201 -10.08 0.50 10.97
CA LYS A 201 -10.36 -0.89 11.35
C LYS A 201 -11.84 -1.09 11.68
N GLY A 202 -12.27 -2.34 11.82
CA GLY A 202 -13.68 -2.73 12.00
C GLY A 202 -14.47 -2.69 10.68
N ALA A 203 -15.76 -2.41 10.74
CA ALA A 203 -16.63 -2.32 9.56
C ALA A 203 -16.12 -1.25 8.58
N ALA A 204 -16.04 -1.61 7.29
CA ALA A 204 -15.73 -0.66 6.23
C ALA A 204 -16.89 0.32 6.06
N SER A 205 -16.59 1.60 6.04
CA SER A 205 -17.57 2.65 5.80
C SER A 205 -16.89 3.84 5.15
N GLN A 206 -17.62 4.52 4.26
CA GLN A 206 -17.13 5.70 3.57
C GLN A 206 -17.22 6.93 4.48
N VAL A 207 -16.24 7.82 4.43
CA VAL A 207 -16.33 9.13 5.07
C VAL A 207 -17.32 9.99 4.29
N VAL A 208 -18.36 10.47 4.98
CA VAL A 208 -19.41 11.34 4.41
C VAL A 208 -19.27 12.78 4.86
N ARG A 209 -18.47 13.04 5.90
CA ARG A 209 -18.10 14.39 6.33
C ARG A 209 -16.78 14.34 7.09
N ALA A 210 -15.95 15.36 6.88
CA ALA A 210 -14.77 15.61 7.69
C ALA A 210 -14.75 17.07 8.20
N GLU A 211 -14.25 17.25 9.40
CA GLU A 211 -14.01 18.53 10.05
C GLU A 211 -12.56 18.55 10.52
N PHE A 212 -11.84 19.62 10.22
CA PHE A 212 -10.45 19.81 10.61
C PHE A 212 -10.36 21.05 11.48
N GLN A 213 -9.82 20.88 12.68
CA GLN A 213 -9.49 21.97 13.59
C GLN A 213 -8.00 21.89 13.91
N TYR A 214 -7.39 23.02 14.21
CA TYR A 214 -5.95 23.09 14.42
C TYR A 214 -5.61 23.59 15.81
N GLU A 215 -4.47 23.18 16.31
CA GLU A 215 -3.88 23.62 17.56
C GLU A 215 -2.42 23.96 17.32
N ILE A 216 -1.99 25.15 17.70
CA ILE A 216 -0.63 25.62 17.49
C ILE A 216 0.17 25.53 18.80
N GLU A 217 1.40 25.05 18.70
CA GLU A 217 2.38 25.07 19.78
C GLU A 217 3.55 25.98 19.41
N TYR A 218 3.93 26.90 20.30
CA TYR A 218 5.01 27.84 20.06
C TYR A 218 5.75 28.26 21.32
N VAL A 219 7.00 28.68 21.18
CA VAL A 219 7.76 29.38 22.21
C VAL A 219 7.66 30.87 21.98
N GLN A 220 7.30 31.64 23.01
CA GLN A 220 7.33 33.09 23.00
C GLN A 220 7.89 33.59 24.35
N ASN A 221 8.91 34.45 24.31
CA ASN A 221 9.60 34.95 25.50
C ASN A 221 10.07 33.84 26.47
N GLY A 222 10.54 32.71 25.91
CA GLY A 222 10.99 31.54 26.69
C GLY A 222 9.86 30.67 27.27
N GLN A 223 8.59 31.02 27.07
CA GLN A 223 7.44 30.23 27.52
C GLN A 223 6.85 29.39 26.39
N TYR A 224 6.54 28.13 26.68
CA TYR A 224 5.79 27.25 25.80
C TYR A 224 4.30 27.55 25.90
N VAL A 225 3.67 27.81 24.76
CA VAL A 225 2.23 28.10 24.67
C VAL A 225 1.60 27.15 23.68
N LYS A 226 0.46 26.59 24.08
CA LYS A 226 -0.38 25.70 23.26
C LYS A 226 -1.76 26.32 23.13
N LYS A 227 -2.27 26.48 21.91
CA LYS A 227 -3.52 27.19 21.65
C LYS A 227 -4.33 26.55 20.53
N ILE A 228 -5.58 26.20 20.82
CA ILE A 228 -6.55 25.79 19.80
C ILE A 228 -6.92 27.00 18.93
N LEU A 229 -6.87 26.81 17.61
CA LEU A 229 -7.35 27.78 16.63
C LEU A 229 -8.88 27.66 16.51
N PRO A 230 -9.60 28.80 16.47
CA PRO A 230 -11.06 28.79 16.50
C PRO A 230 -11.68 28.33 15.17
N GLU A 231 -10.94 28.49 14.07
CA GLU A 231 -11.41 28.19 12.73
C GLU A 231 -11.44 26.68 12.49
N LYS A 232 -12.47 26.26 11.76
CA LYS A 232 -12.68 24.88 11.35
C LYS A 232 -12.86 24.81 9.85
N GLU A 233 -12.23 23.83 9.24
CA GLU A 233 -12.38 23.53 7.83
C GLU A 233 -13.25 22.28 7.66
N TYR A 234 -14.00 22.23 6.58
CA TYR A 234 -14.96 21.16 6.37
C TYR A 234 -14.87 20.55 4.98
N TRP A 235 -15.12 19.25 4.92
CA TRP A 235 -15.26 18.52 3.68
C TRP A 235 -16.49 17.61 3.74
N TRP A 236 -17.19 17.50 2.62
CA TRP A 236 -18.22 16.46 2.37
C TRP A 236 -18.37 16.23 0.86
N PRO A 237 -18.83 15.04 0.43
CA PRO A 237 -19.05 14.74 -0.98
C PRO A 237 -20.00 15.73 -1.66
N GLY A 238 -19.68 16.14 -2.88
CA GLY A 238 -20.51 17.06 -3.66
C GLY A 238 -20.42 18.54 -3.26
N ARG A 239 -19.66 18.89 -2.21
CA ARG A 239 -19.34 20.29 -1.91
C ARG A 239 -18.47 20.87 -3.02
N VAL A 240 -18.84 22.04 -3.55
CA VAL A 240 -17.95 22.81 -4.44
C VAL A 240 -16.72 23.24 -3.63
N GLN A 241 -15.55 22.72 -4.01
CA GLN A 241 -14.29 22.99 -3.31
C GLN A 241 -13.57 24.20 -3.91
N LYS A 242 -13.18 25.13 -3.04
CA LYS A 242 -12.24 26.21 -3.36
C LYS A 242 -10.81 25.67 -3.32
N ALA A 243 -9.87 26.46 -3.85
CA ALA A 243 -8.46 26.07 -3.96
C ALA A 243 -7.84 25.64 -2.62
N LEU A 244 -8.17 26.35 -1.53
CA LEU A 244 -7.62 26.11 -0.20
C LEU A 244 -8.45 25.14 0.66
N ASP A 245 -9.65 24.76 0.20
CA ASP A 245 -10.48 23.82 0.97
C ASP A 245 -9.74 22.47 1.13
N PRO A 246 -9.96 21.77 2.26
CA PRO A 246 -9.42 20.45 2.47
C PRO A 246 -9.99 19.47 1.45
N ARG A 247 -9.16 18.56 0.94
CA ARG A 247 -9.59 17.50 0.02
C ARG A 247 -9.46 16.15 0.69
N VAL A 248 -10.58 15.46 0.87
CA VAL A 248 -10.58 14.11 1.39
C VAL A 248 -10.85 13.12 0.28
N THR A 249 -9.98 12.12 0.17
CA THR A 249 -10.19 10.95 -0.67
C THR A 249 -10.11 9.70 0.21
N GLN A 250 -10.82 8.65 -0.20
CA GLN A 250 -10.78 7.38 0.51
C GLN A 250 -10.62 6.25 -0.49
N GLN A 251 -9.63 5.39 -0.24
CA GLN A 251 -9.42 4.15 -0.97
C GLN A 251 -9.42 2.99 0.02
N GLY A 252 -10.46 2.17 -0.03
CA GLY A 252 -10.68 1.11 0.96
C GLY A 252 -10.73 1.65 2.39
N ARG A 253 -9.76 1.25 3.21
CA ARG A 253 -9.65 1.65 4.64
C ARG A 253 -8.73 2.84 4.88
N THR A 254 -8.16 3.40 3.83
CA THR A 254 -7.24 4.54 3.92
C THR A 254 -7.96 5.79 3.48
N VAL A 255 -8.07 6.75 4.39
CA VAL A 255 -8.56 8.10 4.18
C VAL A 255 -7.34 9.01 4.06
N LYS A 256 -7.29 9.83 3.01
CA LYS A 256 -6.24 10.81 2.75
C LYS A 256 -6.87 12.19 2.76
N ALA A 257 -6.40 13.07 3.63
CA ALA A 257 -6.81 14.46 3.71
C ALA A 257 -5.65 15.37 3.30
N ASP A 258 -5.81 16.05 2.16
CA ASP A 258 -4.89 17.08 1.67
C ASP A 258 -5.32 18.43 2.24
N LEU A 259 -4.50 18.97 3.15
CA LEU A 259 -4.78 20.16 3.94
C LEU A 259 -3.88 21.32 3.47
N SER A 260 -4.49 22.49 3.24
CA SER A 260 -3.72 23.70 2.90
C SER A 260 -3.31 24.41 4.18
N LEU A 261 -2.07 24.23 4.61
CA LEU A 261 -1.57 24.76 5.88
C LEU A 261 -0.57 25.88 5.64
N ALA A 262 -0.58 26.91 6.48
CA ALA A 262 0.39 27.99 6.44
C ALA A 262 0.64 28.52 7.85
N ILE A 263 1.92 28.68 8.20
CA ILE A 263 2.33 29.34 9.44
C ILE A 263 2.94 30.69 9.10
N ARG A 264 2.40 31.75 9.69
CA ARG A 264 3.00 33.08 9.59
C ARG A 264 4.23 33.17 10.48
N ASN A 265 5.30 33.76 9.95
CA ASN A 265 6.46 34.13 10.76
C ASN A 265 6.10 35.37 11.59
N VAL A 266 6.22 35.27 12.92
CA VAL A 266 5.92 36.36 13.85
C VAL A 266 7.17 36.61 14.70
N PRO A 267 7.74 37.83 14.71
CA PRO A 267 8.92 38.15 15.50
C PRO A 267 8.75 37.79 16.99
N GLY A 268 9.76 37.17 17.58
CA GLY A 268 9.75 36.74 18.98
C GLY A 268 8.89 35.49 19.27
N ARG A 269 8.28 34.88 18.24
CA ARG A 269 7.54 33.62 18.35
C ARG A 269 8.15 32.55 17.45
N ARG A 270 8.57 31.44 18.05
CA ARG A 270 8.99 30.26 17.31
C ARG A 270 7.90 29.20 17.39
N VAL A 271 7.21 28.94 16.29
CA VAL A 271 6.24 27.85 16.20
C VAL A 271 6.98 26.52 16.16
N ILE A 272 6.52 25.56 16.96
CA ILE A 272 7.13 24.23 17.12
C ILE A 272 6.29 23.20 16.36
N SER A 273 4.97 23.30 16.47
CA SER A 273 4.06 22.41 15.76
C SER A 273 2.72 23.05 15.44
N LEU A 274 2.07 22.52 14.41
CA LEU A 274 0.67 22.75 14.08
C LEU A 274 -0.06 21.41 14.11
N ASN A 275 -0.76 21.13 15.20
CA ASN A 275 -1.42 19.86 15.43
C ASN A 275 -2.82 19.89 14.80
N THR A 276 -3.17 18.82 14.08
CA THR A 276 -4.46 18.68 13.40
C THR A 276 -5.38 17.77 14.19
N ILE A 277 -6.58 18.26 14.49
CA ILE A 277 -7.70 17.50 15.05
C ILE A 277 -8.67 17.22 13.91
N ALA A 278 -8.62 16.00 13.35
CA ALA A 278 -9.48 15.58 12.24
C ALA A 278 -10.65 14.74 12.77
N LYS A 279 -11.87 15.28 12.65
CA LYS A 279 -13.12 14.58 12.98
C LYS A 279 -13.76 14.03 11.71
N LEU A 280 -13.81 12.71 11.59
CA LEU A 280 -14.36 11.97 10.46
C LEU A 280 -15.72 11.37 10.84
N THR A 281 -16.74 11.67 10.04
CA THR A 281 -18.07 11.06 10.12
C THR A 281 -18.22 10.07 8.97
N PHE A 282 -18.54 8.83 9.30
CA PHE A 282 -18.71 7.72 8.39
C PHE A 282 -20.19 7.48 8.05
N ALA A 283 -20.46 6.89 6.88
CA ALA A 283 -21.81 6.63 6.38
C ALA A 283 -22.66 5.75 7.32
N ASN A 284 -22.00 4.89 8.11
CA ASN A 284 -22.65 4.07 9.14
C ASN A 284 -22.95 4.83 10.45
N GLY A 285 -22.82 6.16 10.46
CA GLY A 285 -23.04 7.00 11.63
C GLY A 285 -21.88 7.06 12.61
N ALA A 286 -20.80 6.28 12.41
CA ALA A 286 -19.64 6.35 13.27
C ALA A 286 -18.96 7.72 13.15
N VAL A 287 -18.62 8.31 14.29
CA VAL A 287 -17.80 9.53 14.36
C VAL A 287 -16.50 9.19 15.07
N LYS A 288 -15.38 9.60 14.48
CA LYS A 288 -14.03 9.35 15.01
C LYS A 288 -13.15 10.58 14.87
N THR A 289 -12.25 10.75 15.84
CA THR A 289 -11.32 11.88 15.87
C THR A 289 -9.89 11.36 15.85
N ALA A 290 -9.07 11.87 14.94
CA ALA A 290 -7.61 11.71 14.92
C ALA A 290 -6.97 13.02 15.41
N TYR A 291 -5.90 12.90 16.19
CA TYR A 291 -5.05 14.01 16.59
C TYR A 291 -3.64 13.73 16.11
N GLU A 292 -3.13 14.59 15.22
CA GLU A 292 -1.81 14.41 14.63
C GLU A 292 -0.99 15.70 14.70
N PRO A 293 0.13 15.69 15.44
CA PRO A 293 1.11 16.78 15.42
C PRO A 293 1.81 16.88 14.06
N LEU A 294 2.08 18.10 13.60
CA LEU A 294 2.96 18.37 12.47
C LEU A 294 4.03 19.35 12.90
N THR A 295 5.30 18.91 12.86
CA THR A 295 6.43 19.74 13.21
C THR A 295 6.59 20.89 12.22
N VAL A 296 6.98 22.06 12.74
CA VAL A 296 7.23 23.28 11.95
C VAL A 296 8.73 23.56 11.93
N ARG A 297 9.28 23.80 10.73
CA ARG A 297 10.72 24.12 10.53
C ARG A 297 10.96 25.29 9.59
#